data_AF-A0A1X0USH2-F1
#
_entry.id   AF-A0A1X0USH2-F1
#
_cell.length_a   1.000
_cell.length_b   1.000
_cell.length_c   1.000
_cell.angle_alpha   90.00
_cell.angle_beta   90.00
_cell.angle_gamma   90.00
#
_symmetry.space_group_name_H-M   'P 1'
#
loop_
_entity.id
_entity.type
_entity.pdbx_description
1 polymer ?
#
loop_
_entity_poly.entity_id
_entity_poly.type
_entity_poly.pdbx_seq_one_letter_code
_entity_poly.pdbx_strand_id
1 'polypeptide(L)'
;MSRALTTVDAVGTEAVPVLFEQFYLDPPLPPINSHAVANALLHLAVPSDYDRMAALAMDRSLSSGRAAIMEWLIKQGRPDGLEIVVGQIEDPSVRPLGITYLRRYRPLPAGLKPKVERYLDDPDSEVRKQIKLTLQTLPA
;
A
#
# COMPACT_ATOMS: atom_id res chain seq x y z
N MET A 1 -23.90 5.31 -15.08
CA MET A 1 -24.38 4.36 -14.06
C MET A 1 -23.37 4.29 -12.91
N SER A 2 -23.49 5.15 -11.90
CA SER A 2 -22.41 5.38 -10.90
C SER A 2 -22.82 5.07 -9.45
N ARG A 3 -23.64 4.02 -9.25
CA ARG A 3 -24.31 3.79 -7.95
C ARG A 3 -24.13 2.40 -7.34
N ALA A 4 -23.32 1.52 -7.95
CA ALA A 4 -23.17 0.12 -7.52
C ALA A 4 -21.90 -0.18 -6.70
N LEU A 5 -21.00 0.79 -6.49
CA LEU A 5 -19.69 0.56 -5.89
C LEU A 5 -19.61 0.85 -4.38
N THR A 6 -20.72 1.21 -3.73
CA THR A 6 -20.71 1.67 -2.32
C THR A 6 -21.57 0.83 -1.37
N THR A 7 -22.12 -0.30 -1.82
CA THR A 7 -22.89 -1.22 -0.96
C THR A 7 -22.06 -2.38 -0.45
N VAL A 8 -22.35 -2.81 0.78
CA VAL A 8 -21.70 -3.91 1.53
C VAL A 8 -21.67 -5.23 0.74
N ASP A 9 -22.57 -5.41 -0.23
CA ASP A 9 -22.65 -6.58 -1.11
C ASP A 9 -21.51 -6.68 -2.15
N ALA A 10 -20.61 -5.70 -2.26
CA ALA A 10 -19.48 -5.71 -3.21
C ALA A 10 -18.24 -6.49 -2.71
N VAL A 11 -18.17 -6.83 -1.42
CA VAL A 11 -17.03 -7.52 -0.82
C VAL A 11 -16.98 -8.97 -1.32
N GLY A 12 -15.89 -9.36 -2.00
CA GLY A 12 -15.74 -10.69 -2.59
C GLY A 12 -16.50 -10.91 -3.91
N THR A 13 -16.93 -9.85 -4.59
CA THR A 13 -17.67 -9.96 -5.87
C THR A 13 -16.77 -10.13 -7.10
N GLU A 14 -17.39 -10.45 -8.24
CA GLU A 14 -16.79 -10.49 -9.59
C GLU A 14 -16.02 -9.20 -9.97
N ALA A 15 -16.23 -8.09 -9.25
CA ALA A 15 -15.51 -6.84 -9.48
C ALA A 15 -14.02 -6.91 -9.10
N VAL A 16 -13.63 -7.72 -8.12
CA VAL A 16 -12.25 -7.77 -7.63
C VAL A 16 -11.27 -8.26 -8.72
N PRO A 17 -11.52 -9.38 -9.42
CA PRO A 17 -10.70 -9.77 -10.57
C PRO A 17 -10.55 -8.67 -11.63
N VAL A 18 -11.64 -7.99 -11.99
CA VAL A 18 -11.63 -6.91 -12.99
C VAL A 18 -10.78 -5.74 -12.53
N LEU A 19 -10.82 -5.37 -11.24
CA LEU A 19 -10.00 -4.30 -10.67
C LEU A 19 -8.50 -4.62 -10.75
N PHE A 20 -8.10 -5.87 -10.56
CA PHE A 20 -6.69 -6.27 -10.77
C PHE A 20 -6.27 -6.11 -12.23
N GLU A 21 -7.11 -6.49 -13.19
CA GLU A 21 -6.82 -6.37 -14.62
C GLU A 21 -6.64 -4.90 -15.07
N GLN A 22 -7.28 -3.96 -14.39
CA GLN A 22 -7.18 -2.53 -14.73
C GLN A 22 -5.74 -1.99 -14.67
N PHE A 23 -4.86 -2.55 -13.84
CA PHE A 23 -3.47 -2.09 -13.73
C PHE A 23 -2.62 -2.40 -14.98
N TYR A 24 -3.09 -3.31 -15.84
CA TYR A 24 -2.33 -3.85 -16.96
C TYR A 24 -2.99 -3.60 -18.32
N LEU A 25 -3.88 -2.59 -18.40
CA LEU A 25 -4.47 -2.15 -19.66
C LEU A 25 -3.41 -1.53 -20.59
N ASP A 26 -3.69 -1.59 -21.89
CA ASP A 26 -2.96 -0.89 -22.94
C ASP A 26 -3.94 -0.02 -23.76
N PRO A 27 -3.85 1.33 -23.69
CA PRO A 27 -2.87 2.11 -22.95
C PRO A 27 -3.05 2.00 -21.41
N PRO A 28 -1.96 2.19 -20.62
CA PRO A 28 -2.04 2.18 -19.17
C PRO A 28 -3.04 3.20 -18.64
N LEU A 29 -3.63 2.89 -17.48
CA LEU A 29 -4.51 3.83 -16.81
C LEU A 29 -3.79 5.15 -16.49
N PRO A 30 -4.46 6.30 -16.66
CA PRO A 30 -3.98 7.55 -16.10
C PRO A 30 -3.73 7.41 -14.59
N PRO A 31 -2.74 8.11 -14.00
CA PRO A 31 -2.40 7.95 -12.59
C PRO A 31 -3.58 8.12 -11.62
N ILE A 32 -4.48 9.07 -11.88
CA ILE A 32 -5.66 9.28 -11.03
C ILE A 32 -6.60 8.06 -11.01
N ASN A 33 -6.70 7.34 -12.12
CA ASN A 33 -7.52 6.15 -12.23
C ASN A 33 -6.84 4.96 -11.53
N SER A 34 -5.52 4.78 -11.67
CA SER A 34 -4.83 3.70 -10.96
C SER A 34 -4.91 3.87 -9.44
N HIS A 35 -4.85 5.11 -8.94
CA HIS A 35 -5.14 5.41 -7.53
C HIS A 35 -6.59 5.06 -7.13
N ALA A 36 -7.57 5.35 -7.98
CA ALA A 36 -8.97 5.01 -7.70
C ALA A 36 -9.18 3.49 -7.64
N VAL A 37 -8.57 2.74 -8.56
CA VAL A 37 -8.60 1.26 -8.57
C VAL A 37 -7.94 0.69 -7.31
N ALA A 38 -6.77 1.20 -6.91
CA ALA A 38 -6.10 0.73 -5.70
C ALA A 38 -6.91 1.00 -4.43
N ASN A 39 -7.59 2.14 -4.36
CA ASN A 39 -8.51 2.44 -3.25
C ASN A 39 -9.74 1.53 -3.26
N ALA A 40 -10.28 1.19 -4.44
CA ALA A 40 -11.36 0.21 -4.51
C ALA A 40 -10.90 -1.17 -3.99
N LEU A 41 -9.71 -1.64 -4.40
CA LEU A 41 -9.13 -2.88 -3.90
C LEU A 41 -8.87 -2.85 -2.38
N LEU A 42 -8.41 -1.72 -1.83
CA LEU A 42 -8.24 -1.55 -0.38
C LEU A 42 -9.53 -1.86 0.41
N HIS A 43 -10.70 -1.65 -0.17
CA HIS A 43 -12.00 -1.88 0.47
C HIS A 43 -12.66 -3.20 0.09
N LEU A 44 -12.38 -3.72 -1.10
CA LEU A 44 -13.11 -4.85 -1.68
C LEU A 44 -12.33 -6.18 -1.65
N ALA A 45 -10.99 -6.12 -1.65
CA ALA A 45 -10.16 -7.31 -1.63
C ALA A 45 -10.29 -8.06 -0.29
N VAL A 46 -10.37 -9.38 -0.38
CA VAL A 46 -10.54 -10.30 0.76
C VAL A 46 -9.23 -11.06 1.04
N PRO A 47 -9.08 -11.73 2.20
CA PRO A 47 -7.82 -12.40 2.54
C PRO A 47 -7.33 -13.42 1.50
N SER A 48 -8.22 -14.04 0.72
CA SER A 48 -7.82 -14.95 -0.38
C SER A 48 -7.17 -14.25 -1.58
N ASP A 49 -7.29 -12.92 -1.71
CA ASP A 49 -6.63 -12.14 -2.76
C ASP A 49 -5.18 -11.77 -2.43
N TYR A 50 -4.67 -12.23 -1.28
CA TYR A 50 -3.41 -11.76 -0.73
C TYR A 50 -2.24 -11.84 -1.72
N ASP A 51 -2.07 -12.96 -2.41
CA ASP A 51 -0.94 -13.15 -3.32
C ASP A 51 -0.99 -12.17 -4.50
N ARG A 52 -2.20 -11.84 -4.98
CA ARG A 52 -2.41 -10.84 -6.05
C ARG A 52 -2.15 -9.42 -5.53
N MET A 53 -2.59 -9.12 -4.31
CA MET A 53 -2.31 -7.83 -3.65
C MET A 53 -0.81 -7.66 -3.40
N ALA A 54 -0.13 -8.72 -2.94
CA ALA A 54 1.32 -8.73 -2.74
C ALA A 54 2.06 -8.49 -4.07
N ALA A 55 1.66 -9.18 -5.14
CA ALA A 55 2.24 -8.99 -6.46
C ALA A 55 2.08 -7.53 -6.96
N LEU A 56 0.86 -6.95 -6.88
CA LEU A 56 0.62 -5.56 -7.24
C LEU A 56 1.47 -4.58 -6.42
N ALA A 57 1.61 -4.80 -5.11
CA ALA A 57 2.42 -3.91 -4.25
C ALA A 57 3.91 -3.94 -4.62
N MET A 58 4.41 -5.07 -5.10
CA MET A 58 5.81 -5.25 -5.51
C MET A 58 6.11 -4.75 -6.92
N ASP A 59 5.10 -4.58 -7.76
CA ASP A 59 5.27 -4.14 -9.15
C ASP A 59 5.62 -2.65 -9.24
N ARG A 60 6.93 -2.37 -9.32
CA ARG A 60 7.46 -1.01 -9.38
C ARG A 60 7.05 -0.25 -10.65
N SER A 61 6.63 -0.93 -11.71
CA SER A 61 6.18 -0.29 -12.94
C SER A 61 4.89 0.51 -12.76
N LEU A 62 4.09 0.18 -11.73
CA LEU A 62 2.81 0.82 -11.43
C LEU A 62 2.97 2.16 -10.66
N SER A 63 4.21 2.55 -10.32
CA SER A 63 4.53 3.80 -9.61
C SER A 63 3.66 4.01 -8.36
N SER A 64 3.23 5.25 -8.07
CA SER A 64 2.40 5.60 -6.92
C SER A 64 1.02 4.95 -6.92
N GLY A 65 0.54 4.46 -8.06
CA GLY A 65 -0.79 3.85 -8.21
C GLY A 65 -1.02 2.69 -7.25
N ARG A 66 0.04 1.96 -6.86
CA ARG A 66 -0.04 0.80 -5.95
C ARG A 66 -0.06 1.16 -4.45
N ALA A 67 0.00 2.43 -4.06
CA ALA A 67 0.18 2.81 -2.66
C ALA A 67 -0.92 2.27 -1.72
N ALA A 68 -2.20 2.31 -2.12
CA ALA A 68 -3.29 1.81 -1.29
C ALA A 68 -3.26 0.27 -1.09
N ILE A 69 -2.60 -0.45 -2.00
CA ILE A 69 -2.39 -1.91 -1.85
C ILE A 69 -1.44 -2.19 -0.68
N MET A 70 -0.43 -1.34 -0.48
CA MET A 70 0.47 -1.44 0.68
C MET A 70 -0.27 -1.22 2.00
N GLU A 71 -1.23 -0.30 2.05
CA GLU A 71 -2.09 -0.14 3.21
C GLU A 71 -2.89 -1.41 3.50
N TRP A 72 -3.45 -2.03 2.46
CA TRP A 72 -4.21 -3.28 2.59
C TRP A 72 -3.34 -4.41 3.16
N LEU A 73 -2.10 -4.56 2.68
CA LEU A 73 -1.15 -5.56 3.19
C LEU A 73 -0.85 -5.37 4.68
N ILE A 74 -0.63 -4.13 5.12
CA ILE A 74 -0.41 -3.83 6.54
C ILE A 74 -1.65 -4.19 7.38
N LYS A 75 -2.86 -3.92 6.88
CA LYS A 75 -4.11 -4.25 7.58
C LYS A 75 -4.31 -5.76 7.76
N GLN A 76 -3.71 -6.60 6.92
CA GLN A 76 -3.77 -8.05 7.11
C GLN A 76 -2.96 -8.53 8.31
N GLY A 77 -2.04 -7.70 8.85
CA GLY A 77 -1.24 -8.03 10.03
C GLY A 77 -0.27 -9.19 9.80
N ARG A 78 0.04 -9.54 8.55
CA ARG A 78 0.97 -10.63 8.22
C ARG A 78 2.43 -10.14 8.18
N PRO A 79 3.40 -10.91 8.73
CA PRO A 79 4.81 -10.53 8.72
C PRO A 79 5.40 -10.31 7.32
N ASP A 80 5.05 -11.17 6.36
CA ASP A 80 5.50 -11.05 4.97
C ASP A 80 4.94 -9.79 4.29
N GLY A 81 3.70 -9.38 4.62
CA GLY A 81 3.10 -8.14 4.15
C GLY A 81 3.84 -6.91 4.68
N LEU A 82 4.27 -6.95 5.94
CA LEU A 82 5.14 -5.93 6.50
C LEU A 82 6.49 -5.87 5.76
N GLU A 83 7.12 -7.02 5.52
CA GLU A 83 8.41 -7.09 4.80
C GLU A 83 8.31 -6.51 3.39
N ILE A 84 7.24 -6.83 2.65
CA ILE A 84 6.95 -6.23 1.35
C ILE A 84 6.91 -4.71 1.47
N VAL A 85 6.10 -4.16 2.38
CA VAL A 85 5.93 -2.71 2.52
C VAL A 85 7.24 -2.03 2.92
N VAL A 86 8.02 -2.63 3.80
CA VAL A 86 9.37 -2.15 4.16
C VAL A 86 10.30 -2.15 2.95
N GLY A 87 10.27 -3.16 2.08
CA GLY A 87 11.07 -3.16 0.84
C GLY A 87 10.61 -2.13 -0.18
N GLN A 88 9.31 -1.79 -0.19
CA GLN A 88 8.76 -0.82 -1.13
C GLN A 88 9.03 0.64 -0.76
N ILE A 89 9.37 0.97 0.49
CA ILE A 89 9.74 2.36 0.84
C ILE A 89 11.06 2.82 0.19
N GLU A 90 11.82 1.91 -0.42
CA GLU A 90 12.95 2.28 -1.27
C GLU A 90 12.52 3.05 -2.52
N ASP A 91 11.33 2.79 -3.05
CA ASP A 91 10.77 3.47 -4.21
C ASP A 91 10.22 4.85 -3.81
N PRO A 92 10.79 5.97 -4.32
CA PRO A 92 10.33 7.32 -4.00
C PRO A 92 8.85 7.55 -4.27
N SER A 93 8.25 6.87 -5.26
CA SER A 93 6.86 7.09 -5.67
C SER A 93 5.83 6.69 -4.61
N VAL A 94 6.19 5.79 -3.69
CA VAL A 94 5.31 5.29 -2.61
C VAL A 94 5.87 5.52 -1.22
N ARG A 95 7.16 5.83 -1.08
CA ARG A 95 7.88 5.99 0.19
C ARG A 95 7.12 6.73 1.30
N PRO A 96 6.64 7.98 1.10
CA PRO A 96 5.99 8.72 2.20
C PRO A 96 4.71 8.02 2.71
N LEU A 97 3.94 7.41 1.81
CA LEU A 97 2.75 6.63 2.15
C LEU A 97 3.11 5.30 2.79
N GLY A 98 4.10 4.58 2.25
CA GLY A 98 4.61 3.34 2.83
C GLY A 98 5.03 3.52 4.29
N ILE A 99 5.83 4.55 4.59
CA ILE A 99 6.22 4.91 5.96
C ILE A 99 5.00 5.19 6.85
N THR A 100 4.01 5.93 6.31
CA THR A 100 2.75 6.21 7.01
C THR A 100 2.01 4.93 7.38
N TYR A 101 1.99 3.93 6.48
CA TYR A 101 1.32 2.66 6.71
C TYR A 101 2.07 1.77 7.69
N LEU A 102 3.41 1.76 7.69
CA LEU A 102 4.20 0.98 8.65
C LEU A 102 3.79 1.27 10.11
N ARG A 103 3.46 2.52 10.44
CA ARG A 103 2.95 2.91 11.77
C ARG A 103 1.64 2.26 12.18
N ARG A 104 0.89 1.67 11.24
CA ARG A 104 -0.41 1.02 11.49
C ARG A 104 -0.28 -0.47 11.76
N TYR A 105 0.87 -1.07 11.46
CA TYR A 105 1.12 -2.49 11.73
C TYR A 105 1.15 -2.75 13.24
N ARG A 106 0.51 -3.84 13.69
CA ARG A 106 0.48 -4.22 15.11
C ARG A 106 0.73 -5.71 15.29
N PRO A 107 1.56 -6.12 16.26
CA PRO A 107 2.43 -5.27 17.08
C PRO A 107 3.57 -4.67 16.26
N LEU A 108 4.08 -3.48 16.63
CA LEU A 108 5.23 -2.87 15.95
C LEU A 108 6.51 -3.64 16.29
N PRO A 109 7.25 -4.19 15.30
CA PRO A 109 8.44 -4.97 15.60
C PRO A 109 9.65 -4.07 15.91
N ALA A 110 10.45 -4.47 16.90
CA ALA A 110 11.67 -3.74 17.31
C ALA A 110 12.68 -3.56 16.15
N GLY A 111 12.76 -4.53 15.22
CA GLY A 111 13.66 -4.47 14.06
C GLY A 111 13.26 -3.47 12.97
N LEU A 112 12.15 -2.73 13.12
CA LEU A 112 11.68 -1.77 12.10
C LEU A 112 12.44 -0.45 12.14
N LYS A 113 12.86 -0.01 13.34
CA LYS A 113 13.53 1.27 13.57
C LYS A 113 14.76 1.50 12.67
N PRO A 114 15.78 0.63 12.65
CA PRO A 114 16.95 0.85 11.80
C PRO A 114 16.61 0.85 10.30
N LYS A 115 15.54 0.17 9.88
CA LYS A 115 15.12 0.12 8.47
C LYS A 115 14.52 1.44 7.99
N VAL A 116 13.87 2.20 8.88
CA VAL A 116 13.23 3.48 8.54
C VAL A 116 14.08 4.70 8.89
N GLU A 117 14.96 4.62 9.91
CA GLU A 117 15.83 5.74 10.33
C GLU A 117 16.72 6.27 9.21
N ARG A 118 17.12 5.42 8.26
CA ARG A 118 17.92 5.82 7.09
C ARG A 118 17.28 6.91 6.20
N TYR A 119 15.99 7.17 6.35
CA TYR A 119 15.25 8.19 5.60
C TYR A 119 15.04 9.50 6.37
N LEU A 120 15.71 9.69 7.51
CA LEU A 120 15.64 10.94 8.29
C LEU A 120 16.07 12.18 7.50
N ASP A 121 17.04 12.01 6.60
CA ASP A 121 17.62 13.05 5.75
C ASP A 121 17.18 12.93 4.28
N ASP A 122 16.09 12.22 4.00
CA ASP A 122 15.55 12.08 2.64
C ASP A 122 15.28 13.47 2.01
N PRO A 123 15.58 13.69 0.72
CA PRO A 123 15.36 15.00 0.08
C PRO A 123 13.88 15.44 0.12
N ASP A 124 12.94 14.51 0.13
CA ASP A 124 11.51 14.81 0.23
C ASP A 124 11.13 15.18 1.67
N SER A 125 10.58 16.39 1.84
CA SER A 125 10.16 16.90 3.15
C SER A 125 9.00 16.12 3.77
N GLU A 126 8.12 15.55 2.95
CA GLU A 126 7.03 14.70 3.44
C GLU A 126 7.59 13.38 3.96
N VAL A 127 8.59 12.80 3.30
CA VAL A 127 9.29 11.60 3.81
C VAL A 127 9.90 11.90 5.17
N ARG A 128 10.69 12.98 5.32
CA ARG A 128 11.30 13.34 6.61
C ARG A 128 10.26 13.52 7.72
N LYS A 129 9.14 14.16 7.41
CA LYS A 129 8.01 14.32 8.35
C LYS A 129 7.42 12.98 8.75
N GLN A 130 7.13 12.10 7.79
CA GLN A 130 6.52 10.80 8.09
C GLN A 130 7.46 9.88 8.86
N ILE A 131 8.78 9.94 8.62
CA ILE A 131 9.78 9.20 9.41
C ILE A 131 9.79 9.66 10.86
N LYS A 132 9.86 10.98 11.12
CA LYS A 132 9.84 11.52 12.48
C LYS A 132 8.62 11.04 13.26
N LEU A 133 7.44 11.10 12.65
CA LEU A 133 6.20 10.59 13.25
C LEU A 133 6.23 9.07 13.47
N THR A 134 6.90 8.32 12.59
CA THR A 134 7.01 6.86 12.71
C THR A 134 7.91 6.44 13.86
N LEU A 135 9.08 7.06 13.98
CA LEU A 135 10.05 6.77 15.03
C LEU A 135 9.49 7.02 16.44
N GLN A 136 8.61 8.00 16.60
CA GLN A 136 7.91 8.27 17.88
C GLN A 136 6.98 7.13 18.32
N THR A 137 6.55 6.27 17.39
CA THR A 137 5.62 5.17 17.67
C THR A 137 6.29 3.81 17.83
N LEU A 138 7.54 3.68 17.38
CA LEU A 138 8.26 2.42 17.45
C LEU A 138 8.71 2.14 18.89
N PRO A 139 8.70 0.86 19.32
CA PRO A 139 9.30 0.49 20.60
C PRO A 139 10.79 0.86 20.61
N ALA A 140 11.30 1.12 21.82
CA ALA A 140 12.67 1.56 22.07
C ALA A 140 13.72 0.60 21.47
#